data_AF-A0A7S3I180-F1
#
_entry.id   AF-A0A7S3I180-F1
#
_cell.length_a   1.000
_cell.length_b   1.000
_cell.length_c   1.000
_cell.angle_alpha   90.00
_cell.angle_beta   90.00
_cell.angle_gamma   90.00
#
_symmetry.space_group_name_H-M   'P 1'
#
loop_
_entity.id
_entity.type
_entity.pdbx_description
1 polymer ?
#
loop_
_entity_poly.entity_id
_entity_poly.type
_entity_poly.pdbx_seq_one_letter_code
_entity_poly.pdbx_strand_id
1 'polypeptide(L)'
;MVAEDSESVSYFSFGTKKRELQISELLRKGFEVITEHKIQYECDGMIETNECRWGTYLLTFDHDHFEVIGLNPSVPPKHVASLVTDNIRKCEIDQGLSKLSM
;
A
#
# COMPACT_ATOMS: atom_id res chain seq x y z
N MET A 1 -12.63 15.02 -5.57
CA MET A 1 -12.49 14.59 -6.98
C MET A 1 -13.09 13.20 -7.03
N VAL A 2 -14.28 13.03 -7.61
CA VAL A 2 -14.85 11.69 -7.82
C VAL A 2 -14.39 11.28 -9.20
N ALA A 3 -13.35 10.45 -9.27
CA ALA A 3 -13.02 9.73 -10.48
C ALA A 3 -14.01 8.56 -10.57
N GLU A 4 -14.72 8.42 -11.68
CA GLU A 4 -15.53 7.23 -11.93
C GLU A 4 -14.60 6.06 -12.29
N ASP A 5 -14.94 4.86 -11.81
CA ASP A 5 -14.20 3.64 -12.15
C ASP A 5 -14.31 3.37 -13.65
N SER A 6 -13.17 3.08 -14.30
CA SER A 6 -13.15 2.65 -15.70
C SER A 6 -13.01 1.14 -15.80
N GLU A 7 -13.92 0.49 -16.55
CA GLU A 7 -13.85 -0.95 -16.84
C GLU A 7 -12.56 -1.36 -17.58
N SER A 8 -11.89 -0.41 -18.24
CA SER A 8 -10.65 -0.66 -18.98
C SER A 8 -9.39 -0.59 -18.11
N VAL A 9 -9.52 -0.17 -16.85
CA VAL A 9 -8.39 0.07 -15.94
C VAL A 9 -8.46 -0.91 -14.77
N SER A 10 -7.34 -1.58 -14.51
CA SER A 10 -7.19 -2.39 -13.30
C SER A 10 -6.69 -1.53 -12.15
N TYR A 11 -7.46 -1.44 -11.07
CA TYR A 11 -7.12 -0.69 -9.86
C TYR A 11 -6.59 -1.63 -8.78
N PHE A 12 -5.48 -1.24 -8.16
CA PHE A 12 -4.83 -1.98 -7.08
C PHE A 12 -4.53 -1.07 -5.91
N SER A 13 -4.53 -1.65 -4.72
CA SER A 13 -4.04 -1.01 -3.50
C SER A 13 -3.25 -1.99 -2.66
N PHE A 14 -2.42 -1.45 -1.78
CA PHE A 14 -1.78 -2.18 -0.70
C PHE A 14 -1.78 -1.28 0.53
N GLY A 15 -1.78 -1.88 1.71
CA GLY A 15 -1.63 -1.15 2.96
C GLY A 15 -0.21 -1.22 3.47
N THR A 16 0.08 -0.36 4.43
CA THR A 16 1.28 -0.48 5.25
C THR A 16 0.90 -0.26 6.70
N LYS A 17 1.65 -0.89 7.61
CA LYS A 17 1.48 -0.71 9.04
C LYS A 17 2.81 -0.85 9.75
N LYS A 18 2.96 -0.17 10.87
CA LYS A 18 4.10 -0.33 11.75
C LYS A 18 3.67 -0.34 13.20
N ARG A 19 4.40 -1.06 14.05
CA ARG A 19 4.19 -0.99 15.50
C ARG A 19 4.69 0.36 16.02
N GLU A 20 4.00 0.91 17.03
CA GLU A 20 4.32 2.21 17.65
C GLU A 20 5.80 2.38 18.01
N LEU A 21 6.42 1.34 18.59
CA LEU A 21 7.83 1.39 19.01
C LEU A 21 8.83 1.39 17.84
N GLN A 22 8.39 1.00 16.65
CA GLN A 22 9.23 0.83 15.45
C GLN A 22 8.97 1.90 14.39
N ILE A 23 8.02 2.80 14.63
CA ILE A 23 7.70 3.86 13.67
C ILE A 23 8.76 4.95 13.67
N SER A 24 9.03 5.51 12.50
CA SER A 24 9.87 6.71 12.36
C SER A 24 9.42 7.83 13.29
N GLU A 25 10.37 8.49 13.95
CA GLU A 25 10.10 9.51 14.97
C GLU A 25 9.17 10.62 14.46
N LEU A 26 9.37 11.05 13.20
CA LEU A 26 8.56 12.07 12.55
C LEU A 26 7.09 11.67 12.34
N LEU A 27 6.81 10.37 12.23
CA LEU A 27 5.47 9.82 12.01
C LEU A 27 4.73 9.48 13.31
N ARG A 28 5.44 9.51 14.46
CA ARG A 28 4.89 9.09 15.75
C ARG A 28 3.66 9.88 16.16
N LYS A 29 3.64 11.20 15.95
CA LYS A 29 2.47 12.02 16.29
C LYS A 29 1.25 11.70 15.44
N GLY A 30 1.44 11.39 14.16
CA GLY A 30 0.35 10.92 13.32
C GLY A 30 -0.18 9.55 13.78
N PHE A 31 0.72 8.63 14.15
CA PHE A 31 0.35 7.34 14.73
C PHE A 31 -0.51 7.49 16.00
N GLU A 32 -0.07 8.33 16.95
CA GLU A 32 -0.81 8.60 18.20
C GLU A 32 -2.23 9.12 17.92
N VAL A 33 -2.37 10.06 16.98
CA VAL A 33 -3.66 10.65 16.61
C VAL A 33 -4.57 9.65 15.92
N ILE A 34 -4.06 8.86 14.97
CA ILE A 34 -4.84 7.92 14.18
C ILE A 34 -5.30 6.74 15.04
N THR A 35 -4.41 6.20 15.88
CA THR A 35 -4.72 5.00 16.67
C THR A 35 -5.42 5.32 17.99
N GLU A 36 -5.29 6.55 18.50
CA GLU A 36 -5.70 6.92 19.86
C GLU A 36 -5.18 5.93 20.92
N HIS A 37 -4.00 5.33 20.69
CA HIS A 37 -3.39 4.24 21.48
C HIS A 37 -4.25 2.97 21.63
N LYS A 38 -5.26 2.76 20.79
CA LYS A 38 -6.07 1.54 20.79
C LYS A 38 -5.44 0.50 19.87
N ILE A 39 -5.16 -0.68 20.41
CA ILE A 39 -4.44 -1.78 19.75
C ILE A 39 -5.16 -2.28 18.46
N GLN A 40 -6.47 -2.09 18.37
CA GLN A 40 -7.24 -2.51 17.20
C GLN A 40 -6.96 -1.68 15.94
N TYR A 41 -6.39 -0.48 16.06
CA TYR A 41 -6.07 0.37 14.92
C TYR A 41 -4.63 0.15 14.49
N GLU A 42 -4.47 -0.17 13.21
CA GLU A 42 -3.17 -0.34 12.57
C GLU A 42 -2.98 0.79 11.56
N CYS A 43 -1.84 1.49 11.61
CA CYS A 43 -1.52 2.54 10.65
C CYS A 43 -0.02 2.59 10.36
N ASP A 44 0.34 3.35 9.34
CA ASP A 44 1.73 3.59 8.92
C ASP A 44 2.28 4.92 9.45
N GLY A 45 1.51 5.58 10.33
CA GLY A 45 1.79 6.90 10.90
C GLY A 45 1.17 8.08 10.15
N MET A 46 0.58 7.87 8.97
CA MET A 46 -0.16 8.90 8.24
C MET A 46 -1.57 8.48 7.83
N ILE A 47 -1.79 7.19 7.57
CA ILE A 47 -3.09 6.65 7.16
C ILE A 47 -3.41 5.35 7.89
N GLU A 48 -4.68 5.17 8.27
CA GLU A 48 -5.14 3.88 8.80
C GLU A 48 -5.08 2.81 7.70
N THR A 49 -4.60 1.62 8.05
CA THR A 49 -4.41 0.51 7.11
C THR A 49 -5.70 0.16 6.36
N ASN A 50 -6.85 0.24 7.03
CA ASN A 50 -8.14 -0.11 6.44
C ASN A 50 -8.62 0.92 5.41
N GLU A 51 -8.28 2.20 5.59
CA GLU A 51 -8.61 3.27 4.65
C GLU A 51 -7.86 3.15 3.32
N CYS A 52 -6.79 2.34 3.27
CA CYS A 52 -6.06 2.03 2.04
C CYS A 52 -6.77 1.01 1.15
N ARG A 53 -7.87 0.38 1.60
CA ARG A 53 -8.53 -0.72 0.88
C ARG A 53 -9.43 -0.19 -0.23
N TRP A 54 -8.92 -0.18 -1.46
CA TRP A 54 -9.70 0.19 -2.64
C TRP A 54 -9.27 -0.58 -3.90
N GLY A 55 -10.22 -0.92 -4.78
CA GLY A 55 -9.95 -1.83 -5.91
C GLY A 55 -9.48 -3.21 -5.43
N THR A 56 -8.52 -3.81 -6.16
CA THR A 56 -7.91 -5.09 -5.76
C THR A 56 -6.87 -4.85 -4.67
N TYR A 57 -7.23 -5.13 -3.42
CA TYR A 57 -6.31 -5.03 -2.29
C TYR A 57 -5.33 -6.22 -2.27
N LEU A 58 -4.06 -5.92 -2.44
CA LEU A 58 -3.02 -6.94 -2.63
C LEU A 58 -2.54 -7.54 -1.31
N LEU A 59 -2.00 -6.71 -0.42
CA LEU A 59 -1.50 -7.11 0.90
C LEU A 59 -1.22 -5.89 1.79
N THR A 60 -0.83 -6.14 3.04
CA THR A 60 -0.30 -5.12 3.96
C THR A 60 1.18 -5.38 4.27
N PHE A 61 2.04 -4.38 4.10
CA PHE A 61 3.45 -4.47 4.47
C PHE A 61 3.72 -4.00 5.91
N ASP A 62 4.71 -4.59 6.58
CA ASP A 62 5.19 -4.15 7.91
C ASP A 62 6.20 -2.98 7.79
N HIS A 63 5.72 -1.89 7.23
CA HIS A 63 6.45 -0.66 6.94
C HIS A 63 5.69 0.55 7.46
N ASP A 64 6.42 1.58 7.89
CA ASP A 64 5.84 2.91 8.03
C ASP A 64 5.78 3.64 6.68
N HIS A 65 5.13 4.80 6.68
CA HIS A 65 4.89 5.55 5.45
C HIS A 65 6.18 6.01 4.75
N PHE A 66 7.28 6.19 5.47
CA PHE A 66 8.56 6.62 4.90
C PHE A 66 9.40 5.46 4.40
N GLU A 67 9.34 4.32 5.08
CA GLU A 67 10.00 3.09 4.66
C GLU A 67 9.46 2.61 3.30
N VAL A 68 8.14 2.62 3.10
CA VAL A 68 7.51 2.11 1.86
C VAL A 68 7.89 2.90 0.60
N ILE A 69 8.10 4.22 0.73
CA ILE A 69 8.52 5.09 -0.38
C ILE A 69 10.05 5.27 -0.46
N GLY A 70 10.82 4.58 0.39
CA GLY A 70 12.28 4.60 0.36
C GLY A 70 12.95 5.83 0.98
N LEU A 71 12.27 6.55 1.88
CA LEU A 71 12.88 7.65 2.64
C LEU A 71 13.69 7.17 3.86
N ASN A 72 13.59 5.90 4.24
CA ASN A 72 14.46 5.28 5.24
C ASN A 72 15.57 4.43 4.56
N PRO A 73 16.83 4.89 4.49
CA PRO A 73 17.90 4.18 3.79
C PRO A 73 18.28 2.85 4.46
N SER A 74 17.91 2.65 5.72
CA SER A 74 18.17 1.42 6.46
C SER A 74 17.17 0.30 6.13
N VAL A 75 16.07 0.63 5.45
CA VAL A 75 14.99 -0.31 5.15
C VAL A 75 14.76 -0.35 3.64
N PRO A 76 15.25 -1.39 2.93
CA PRO A 76 15.15 -1.46 1.49
C PRO A 76 13.70 -1.80 1.04
N PRO A 77 13.00 -0.93 0.30
CA PRO A 77 11.60 -1.16 -0.11
C PRO A 77 11.47 -2.01 -1.37
N LYS A 78 12.51 -2.76 -1.77
CA LYS A 78 12.57 -3.46 -3.07
C LYS A 78 11.38 -4.39 -3.31
N HIS A 79 10.90 -5.05 -2.25
CA HIS A 79 9.77 -5.96 -2.30
C HIS A 79 8.43 -5.25 -2.55
N VAL A 80 8.29 -4.00 -2.10
CA VAL A 80 7.12 -3.15 -2.42
C VAL A 80 7.13 -2.85 -3.92
N ALA A 81 8.27 -2.41 -4.46
CA ALA A 81 8.43 -2.16 -5.89
C ALA A 81 8.19 -3.43 -6.72
N SER A 82 8.70 -4.58 -6.28
CA SER A 82 8.45 -5.88 -6.93
C SER A 82 6.96 -6.18 -7.01
N LEU A 83 6.19 -6.03 -5.92
CA LEU A 83 4.74 -6.23 -5.92
C LEU A 83 4.06 -5.37 -6.99
N VAL A 84 4.41 -4.09 -7.08
CA VAL A 84 3.84 -3.17 -8.08
C VAL A 84 4.18 -3.64 -9.49
N THR A 85 5.46 -3.93 -9.77
CA THR A 85 5.89 -4.34 -11.11
C THR A 85 5.31 -5.69 -11.54
N ASP A 86 5.14 -6.63 -10.62
CA ASP A 86 4.60 -7.95 -10.91
C ASP A 86 3.11 -7.88 -11.23
N ASN A 87 2.36 -6.99 -10.57
CA ASN A 87 0.95 -6.77 -10.89
C ASN A 87 0.76 -6.05 -12.22
N ILE A 88 1.64 -5.10 -12.57
CA ILE A 88 1.64 -4.47 -13.91
C ILE A 88 1.86 -5.54 -14.98
N ARG A 89 2.88 -6.40 -14.83
CA ARG A 89 3.16 -7.49 -15.78
C ARG A 89 2.00 -8.48 -15.88
N LYS A 90 1.37 -8.80 -14.75
CA LYS A 90 0.19 -9.66 -14.74
C LYS A 90 -0.93 -9.06 -15.61
N CYS A 91 -1.23 -7.77 -15.44
CA CYS A 91 -2.22 -7.08 -16.27
C CYS A 91 -1.86 -7.13 -17.76
N GLU A 92 -0.60 -6.90 -18.13
CA GLU A 92 -0.14 -6.96 -19.52
C GLU A 92 -0.33 -8.36 -20.12
N ILE A 93 -0.01 -9.41 -19.38
CA ILE A 93 -0.22 -10.80 -19.79
C ILE A 93 -1.70 -11.11 -19.97
N ASP A 94 -2.53 -10.76 -18.98
CA ASP A 94 -3.98 -11.03 -19.01
C ASP A 94 -4.66 -10.29 -20.18
N GLN A 95 -4.21 -9.08 -20.51
CA GLN A 95 -4.65 -8.32 -21.69
C GLN A 95 -4.14 -8.90 -23.01
N GLY A 96 -2.93 -9.46 -23.04
CA GLY A 96 -2.38 -10.14 -24.22
C GLY A 96 -3.13 -11.44 -24.53
N LEU A 97 -3.44 -12.23 -23.51
CA LEU A 97 -4.16 -13.50 -23.63
C LEU A 97 -5.61 -13.30 -24.10
N SER A 98 -6.31 -12.28 -23.57
CA SER A 98 -7.69 -12.00 -23.99
C SER A 98 -7.82 -11.66 -25.48
N LYS A 99 -6.78 -11.04 -26.07
CA LYS A 99 -6.70 -10.77 -27.52
C LYS A 99 -6.46 -12.00 -28.38
N LEU A 100 -5.88 -13.07 -27.83
CA LEU A 100 -5.61 -14.33 -28.54
C LEU A 100 -6.81 -15.29 -28.51
N SER A 101 -7.73 -15.10 -27.56
CA SER A 101 -8.96 -15.89 -27.42
C SER A 101 -10.15 -15.38 -28.23
N MET A 102 -10.00 -14.29 -28.99
CA MET A 102 -10.96 -13.76 -29.96
C MET A 102 -10.52 -14.09 -31.38
#